data_AF-A0A9N9DE23-F1
#
_entry.id   AF-A0A9N9DE23-F1
#
_cell.length_a   1.000
_cell.length_b   1.000
_cell.length_c   1.000
_cell.angle_alpha   90.00
_cell.angle_beta   90.00
_cell.angle_gamma   90.00
#
_symmetry.space_group_name_H-M   'P 1'
#
loop_
_entity.id
_entity.type
_entity.pdbx_description
1 polymer ?
#
loop_
_entity_poly.entity_id
_entity_poly.type
_entity_poly.pdbx_seq_one_letter_code
_entity_poly.pdbx_strand_id
1 'polypeptide(L)'
;MFSVSRQFASHALQHCAVWYFRKESAHLVIRKYLSTSDGTITQEDKQDHKVNLNKSRVLLNELTQWTNEFNGMEATNKTVSVLRDHQTEAYNYLGQIYKEYIQDLEKEIAQLIKALKARDELIQDLESAKKQYIESLEKNDNLSKMLTCELNKHAEKVKHIQETARFFRLGRIRNVRSALEYVSRRILLKDGKPFESAEPVGIALQRLLEQEEFKIKLRWLCETYCIHTKVVKNCLGGLYRISCKGKHGHGRNILVYAKYWRKEELLALGAIFEYFNIRFTYWNKEGKETSFPYVEKCRYHR
;
A
#
# COMPACT_ATOMS: atom_id res chain seq x y z
N MET A 1 81.76 5.80 -64.94
CA MET A 1 80.42 6.36 -64.63
C MET A 1 79.44 5.20 -64.74
N PHE A 2 78.87 4.58 -63.71
CA PHE A 2 78.37 5.08 -62.42
C PHE A 2 78.86 4.18 -61.27
N SER A 3 79.62 4.73 -60.33
CA SER A 3 79.97 4.07 -59.05
C SER A 3 79.17 4.66 -57.88
N VAL A 4 77.94 5.08 -58.14
CA VAL A 4 76.99 5.60 -57.15
C VAL A 4 75.88 4.58 -57.02
N SER A 5 76.05 3.53 -56.21
CA SER A 5 74.87 2.68 -55.87
C SER A 5 74.98 1.86 -54.59
N ARG A 6 76.16 1.67 -53.98
CA ARG A 6 76.26 0.84 -52.76
C ARG A 6 76.04 1.59 -51.44
N GLN A 7 76.39 2.88 -51.34
CA GLN A 7 76.20 3.65 -50.09
C GLN A 7 74.75 4.11 -49.86
N PHE A 8 73.98 4.39 -50.92
CA PHE A 8 72.59 4.84 -50.79
C PHE A 8 71.64 3.76 -50.26
N ALA A 9 71.84 2.49 -50.68
CA ALA A 9 71.00 1.38 -50.24
C ALA A 9 71.16 1.11 -48.73
N SER A 10 72.37 1.27 -48.20
CA SER A 10 72.66 1.10 -46.77
C SER A 10 72.00 2.17 -45.90
N HIS A 11 72.06 3.45 -46.31
CA HIS A 11 71.42 4.55 -45.57
C HIS A 11 69.89 4.48 -45.61
N ALA A 12 69.31 4.11 -46.75
CA ALA A 12 67.86 3.96 -46.88
C ALA A 12 67.33 2.81 -46.01
N LEU A 13 68.04 1.67 -45.95
CA LEU A 13 67.66 0.55 -45.09
C LEU A 13 67.79 0.88 -43.60
N GLN A 14 68.85 1.57 -43.19
CA GLN A 14 68.99 2.08 -41.82
C GLN A 14 67.87 3.05 -41.45
N HIS A 15 67.53 3.98 -42.33
CA HIS A 15 66.45 4.93 -42.10
C HIS A 15 65.09 4.22 -41.97
N CYS A 16 64.80 3.26 -42.86
CA CYS A 16 63.56 2.49 -42.81
C CYS A 16 63.44 1.66 -41.53
N ALA A 17 64.52 0.98 -41.11
CA ALA A 17 64.52 0.17 -39.89
C ALA A 17 64.26 1.01 -38.63
N VAL A 18 64.94 2.16 -38.50
CA VAL A 18 64.77 3.07 -37.36
C VAL A 18 63.37 3.69 -37.34
N TRP A 19 62.86 4.08 -38.51
CA TRP A 19 61.56 4.76 -38.60
C TRP A 19 60.39 3.82 -38.31
N TYR A 20 60.41 2.59 -38.84
CA TYR A 20 59.40 1.58 -38.54
C TYR A 20 59.37 1.20 -37.06
N PHE A 21 60.54 1.01 -36.45
CA PHE A 21 60.64 0.67 -35.03
C PHE A 21 60.08 1.77 -34.13
N ARG A 22 60.38 3.04 -34.42
CA ARG A 22 59.83 4.19 -33.67
C ARG A 22 58.32 4.32 -33.82
N LYS A 23 57.80 4.11 -35.02
CA LYS A 23 56.37 4.20 -35.28
C LYS A 23 55.60 3.12 -34.51
N GLU A 24 56.05 1.85 -34.58
CA GLU A 24 55.40 0.76 -33.85
C GLU A 24 55.53 0.90 -32.33
N SER A 25 56.69 1.35 -31.84
CA SER A 25 56.89 1.62 -30.42
C SER A 25 55.92 2.69 -29.89
N ALA A 26 55.66 3.75 -30.67
CA ALA A 26 54.70 4.79 -30.31
C ALA A 26 53.25 4.29 -30.32
N HIS A 27 52.87 3.45 -31.28
CA HIS A 27 51.54 2.84 -31.33
C HIS A 27 51.28 1.91 -30.13
N LEU A 28 52.30 1.18 -29.67
CA LEU A 28 52.24 0.34 -28.48
C LEU A 28 51.98 1.13 -27.20
N VAL A 29 52.66 2.27 -27.01
CA VAL A 29 52.45 3.15 -25.84
C VAL A 29 51.04 3.72 -25.82
N ILE A 30 50.53 4.17 -26.97
CA ILE A 30 49.16 4.71 -27.08
C ILE A 30 48.11 3.62 -26.77
N ARG A 31 48.34 2.37 -27.21
CA ARG A 31 47.42 1.27 -26.90
C ARG A 31 47.42 0.91 -25.41
N LYS A 32 48.58 0.88 -24.75
CA LYS A 32 48.69 0.62 -23.31
C LYS A 32 47.96 1.71 -22.49
N TYR A 33 48.06 2.97 -22.93
CA TYR A 33 47.35 4.10 -22.32
C TYR A 33 45.81 3.95 -22.36
N LEU A 34 45.28 3.40 -23.45
CA LEU A 34 43.84 3.25 -23.65
C LEU A 34 43.26 2.01 -22.96
N SER A 35 44.09 1.04 -22.57
CA SER A 35 43.63 -0.22 -21.95
C SER A 35 43.50 -0.13 -20.43
N THR A 36 44.17 0.82 -19.77
CA THR A 36 43.93 1.10 -18.35
C THR A 36 42.71 2.01 -18.19
N SER A 37 41.67 1.52 -17.50
CA SER A 37 40.37 2.20 -17.30
C SER A 37 40.47 3.61 -16.74
N ASP A 38 41.59 3.94 -16.10
CA ASP A 38 41.79 5.20 -15.38
C ASP A 38 42.70 6.17 -16.16
N GLY A 39 43.21 5.77 -17.33
CA GLY A 39 44.04 6.61 -18.21
C GLY A 39 45.39 7.05 -17.62
N THR A 40 45.84 6.47 -16.50
CA THR A 40 47.09 6.82 -15.85
C THR A 40 48.24 5.91 -16.30
N ILE A 41 49.26 6.50 -16.95
CA ILE A 41 50.53 5.81 -17.22
C ILE A 41 51.26 5.60 -15.89
N THR A 42 51.56 4.35 -15.56
CA THR A 42 52.38 4.02 -14.40
C THR A 42 53.81 4.54 -14.60
N GLN A 43 54.47 4.94 -13.51
CA GLN A 43 55.82 5.50 -13.58
C GLN A 43 56.84 4.48 -14.13
N GLU A 44 56.57 3.19 -13.96
CA GLU A 44 57.34 2.07 -14.52
C GLU A 44 57.28 2.03 -16.06
N ASP A 45 56.11 2.22 -16.67
CA ASP A 45 55.96 2.23 -18.13
C ASP A 45 56.76 3.38 -18.79
N LYS A 46 56.89 4.52 -18.10
CA LYS A 46 57.75 5.64 -18.56
C LYS A 46 59.23 5.30 -18.46
N GLN A 47 59.62 4.53 -17.45
CA GLN A 47 61.01 4.14 -17.21
C GLN A 47 61.50 3.17 -18.30
N ASP A 48 60.71 2.14 -18.60
CA ASP A 48 61.04 1.13 -19.63
C ASP A 48 61.15 1.73 -21.03
N HIS A 49 60.26 2.68 -21.36
CA HIS A 49 60.31 3.34 -22.65
C HIS A 49 61.59 4.18 -22.82
N LYS A 50 62.07 4.81 -21.74
CA LYS A 50 63.30 5.60 -21.72
C LYS A 50 64.56 4.73 -21.83
N VAL A 51 64.55 3.55 -21.21
CA VAL A 51 65.64 2.56 -21.31
C VAL A 51 65.78 2.05 -22.75
N ASN A 52 64.66 1.73 -23.42
CA ASN A 52 64.67 1.27 -24.81
C ASN A 52 65.17 2.34 -25.79
N LEU A 53 64.76 3.60 -25.61
CA LEU A 53 65.25 4.73 -26.43
C LEU A 53 66.77 4.90 -26.33
N ASN A 54 67.34 4.73 -25.13
CA ASN A 54 68.79 4.82 -24.92
C ASN A 54 69.53 3.64 -25.57
N LYS A 55 69.01 2.41 -25.49
CA LYS A 55 69.55 1.25 -26.21
C LYS A 55 69.58 1.48 -27.72
N SER A 56 68.48 1.96 -28.31
CA SER A 56 68.43 2.28 -29.75
C SER A 56 69.44 3.36 -30.16
N ARG A 57 69.74 4.30 -29.26
CA ARG A 57 70.70 5.39 -29.51
C ARG A 57 72.15 4.92 -29.49
N VAL A 58 72.51 4.03 -28.57
CA VAL A 58 73.83 3.40 -28.51
C VAL A 58 74.10 2.58 -29.78
N LEU A 59 73.11 1.82 -30.23
CA LEU A 59 73.20 0.99 -31.44
C LEU A 59 73.32 1.81 -32.73
N LEU A 60 72.61 2.93 -32.80
CA LEU A 60 72.74 3.86 -33.93
C LEU A 60 74.17 4.39 -34.03
N ASN A 61 74.80 4.70 -32.89
CA ASN A 61 76.18 5.19 -32.86
C ASN A 61 77.18 4.09 -33.29
N GLU A 62 77.00 2.85 -32.85
CA GLU A 62 77.83 1.71 -33.27
C GLU A 62 77.71 1.46 -34.79
N LEU A 63 76.50 1.47 -35.34
CA LEU A 63 76.27 1.34 -36.78
C LEU A 63 76.92 2.46 -37.59
N THR A 64 76.90 3.70 -37.08
CA THR A 64 77.45 4.87 -37.76
C THR A 64 78.98 4.85 -37.77
N GLN A 65 79.59 4.36 -36.69
CA GLN A 65 81.05 4.24 -36.55
C GLN A 65 81.62 3.22 -37.54
N TRP A 66 80.91 2.13 -37.79
CA TRP A 66 81.37 1.05 -38.67
C TRP A 66 81.27 1.37 -40.16
N THR A 67 80.31 2.21 -40.56
CA THR A 67 80.21 2.68 -41.96
C THR A 67 81.39 3.56 -42.40
N ASN A 68 82.11 4.16 -41.45
CA ASN A 68 83.21 5.09 -41.74
C ASN A 68 84.58 4.42 -41.79
N GLU A 69 84.76 3.25 -41.16
CA GLU A 69 86.08 2.63 -40.96
C GLU A 69 86.45 1.53 -41.99
N PHE A 70 85.53 1.08 -42.84
CA PHE A 70 85.81 -0.06 -43.73
C PHE A 70 85.26 0.09 -45.17
N ASN A 71 86.17 0.17 -46.14
CA ASN A 71 85.88 0.11 -47.59
C ASN A 71 86.09 -1.31 -48.17
N GLY A 72 85.58 -2.35 -47.50
CA GLY A 72 85.80 -3.76 -47.88
C GLY A 72 84.59 -4.67 -47.69
N MET A 73 84.54 -5.76 -48.46
CA MET A 73 83.46 -6.77 -48.45
C MET A 73 83.24 -7.42 -47.07
N GLU A 74 84.26 -7.45 -46.23
CA GLU A 74 84.20 -7.97 -44.86
C GLU A 74 83.32 -7.12 -43.93
N ALA A 75 83.37 -5.79 -44.06
CA ALA A 75 82.52 -4.91 -43.25
C ALA A 75 81.07 -4.93 -43.67
N THR A 76 80.78 -5.09 -44.97
CA THR A 76 79.40 -5.33 -45.41
C THR A 76 78.84 -6.61 -44.81
N ASN A 77 79.61 -7.70 -44.76
CA ASN A 77 79.16 -8.95 -44.14
C ASN A 77 78.93 -8.78 -42.63
N LYS A 78 79.82 -8.07 -41.94
CA LYS A 78 79.70 -7.81 -40.50
C LYS A 78 78.50 -6.92 -40.16
N THR A 79 78.27 -5.85 -40.93
CA THR A 79 77.08 -4.99 -40.80
C THR A 79 75.79 -5.76 -41.06
N VAL A 80 75.74 -6.62 -42.08
CA VAL A 80 74.58 -7.47 -42.35
C VAL A 80 74.32 -8.45 -41.20
N SER A 81 75.37 -9.03 -40.61
CA SER A 81 75.22 -9.91 -39.44
C SER A 81 74.62 -9.17 -38.25
N VAL A 82 75.16 -8.00 -37.90
CA VAL A 82 74.65 -7.18 -36.78
C VAL A 82 73.20 -6.78 -37.01
N LEU A 83 72.86 -6.33 -38.22
CA LEU A 83 71.48 -5.97 -38.58
C LEU A 83 70.53 -7.18 -38.47
N ARG A 84 70.98 -8.37 -38.89
CA ARG A 84 70.19 -9.60 -38.77
C ARG A 84 69.94 -9.93 -37.30
N ASP A 85 70.98 -9.91 -36.47
CA ASP A 85 70.86 -10.22 -35.04
C ASP A 85 69.92 -9.24 -34.33
N HIS A 86 69.99 -7.95 -34.69
CA HIS A 86 69.08 -6.93 -34.18
C HIS A 86 67.65 -7.11 -34.66
N GLN A 87 67.47 -7.45 -35.92
CA GLN A 87 66.15 -7.75 -36.46
C GLN A 87 65.54 -8.95 -35.72
N THR A 88 66.34 -9.98 -35.45
CA THR A 88 65.92 -11.14 -34.64
C THR A 88 65.58 -10.74 -33.20
N GLU A 89 66.40 -9.93 -32.52
CA GLU A 89 66.13 -9.44 -31.17
C GLU A 89 64.85 -8.60 -31.11
N ALA A 90 64.66 -7.69 -32.08
CA ALA A 90 63.46 -6.86 -32.19
C ALA A 90 62.19 -7.69 -32.42
N TYR A 91 62.25 -8.70 -33.29
CA TYR A 91 61.12 -9.62 -33.49
C TYR A 91 60.82 -10.47 -32.26
N ASN A 92 61.85 -10.94 -31.56
CA ASN A 92 61.67 -11.69 -30.32
C ASN A 92 61.03 -10.81 -29.23
N TYR A 93 61.48 -9.57 -29.10
CA TYR A 93 60.92 -8.59 -28.16
C TYR A 93 59.46 -8.25 -28.50
N LEU A 94 59.15 -7.95 -29.76
CA LEU A 94 57.77 -7.74 -30.20
C LEU A 94 56.90 -8.98 -29.97
N GLY A 95 57.43 -10.18 -30.25
CA GLY A 95 56.76 -11.44 -29.98
C GLY A 95 56.42 -11.64 -28.51
N GLN A 96 57.33 -11.27 -27.59
CA GLN A 96 57.07 -11.29 -26.15
C GLN A 96 55.98 -10.29 -25.75
N ILE A 97 56.05 -9.05 -26.23
CA ILE A 97 55.03 -8.02 -25.97
C ILE A 97 53.65 -8.49 -26.44
N TYR A 98 53.54 -9.00 -27.67
CA TYR A 98 52.27 -9.47 -28.21
C TYR A 98 51.74 -10.67 -27.41
N LYS A 99 52.62 -11.56 -26.96
CA LYS A 99 52.24 -12.70 -26.12
C LYS A 99 51.67 -12.25 -24.77
N GLU A 100 52.32 -11.31 -24.09
CA GLU A 100 51.82 -10.72 -22.84
C GLU A 100 50.48 -10.01 -23.05
N TYR A 101 50.38 -9.20 -24.10
CA TYR A 101 49.14 -8.49 -24.44
C TYR A 101 47.97 -9.44 -24.74
N ILE A 102 48.21 -10.54 -25.46
CA ILE A 102 47.19 -11.57 -25.71
C ILE A 102 46.76 -12.22 -24.39
N GLN A 103 47.69 -12.54 -23.49
CA GLN A 103 47.37 -13.13 -22.18
C GLN A 103 46.54 -12.19 -21.32
N ASP A 104 46.84 -10.89 -21.33
CA ASP A 104 46.06 -9.88 -20.60
C ASP A 104 44.63 -9.78 -21.16
N LEU A 105 44.47 -9.75 -22.49
CA LEU A 105 43.15 -9.75 -23.13
C LEU A 105 42.35 -11.04 -22.82
N GLU A 106 43.00 -12.20 -22.85
CA GLU A 106 42.35 -13.47 -22.51
C GLU A 106 41.87 -13.47 -21.06
N LYS A 107 42.66 -12.90 -20.14
CA LYS A 107 42.29 -12.75 -18.73
C LYS A 107 41.11 -11.79 -18.56
N GLU A 108 41.10 -10.66 -19.26
CA GLU A 108 40.00 -9.69 -19.24
C GLU A 108 38.71 -10.30 -19.79
N ILE A 109 38.78 -10.99 -20.93
CA ILE A 109 37.64 -11.72 -21.52
C ILE A 109 37.11 -12.77 -20.54
N ALA A 110 37.98 -13.54 -19.89
CA ALA A 110 37.57 -14.54 -18.90
C ALA A 110 36.85 -13.90 -17.70
N GLN A 111 37.31 -12.75 -17.22
CA GLN A 111 36.66 -11.99 -16.16
C GLN A 111 35.28 -11.47 -16.60
N LEU A 112 35.17 -10.92 -17.81
CA LEU A 112 33.90 -10.45 -18.37
C LEU A 112 32.89 -11.59 -18.54
N ILE A 113 33.32 -12.75 -19.02
CA ILE A 113 32.46 -13.95 -19.13
C ILE A 113 31.97 -14.38 -17.74
N LYS A 114 32.84 -14.37 -16.73
CA LYS A 114 32.45 -14.70 -15.35
C LYS A 114 31.42 -13.70 -14.81
N ALA A 115 31.61 -12.41 -15.06
CA ALA A 115 30.68 -11.36 -14.65
C ALA A 115 29.32 -11.47 -15.35
N LEU A 116 29.30 -11.80 -16.66
CA LEU A 116 28.07 -12.03 -17.41
C LEU A 116 27.28 -13.22 -16.86
N LYS A 117 27.95 -14.35 -16.56
CA LYS A 117 27.30 -15.52 -15.96
C LYS A 117 26.66 -15.20 -14.61
N ALA A 118 27.36 -14.48 -13.73
CA ALA A 118 26.82 -14.06 -12.44
C ALA A 118 25.60 -13.12 -12.60
N ARG A 119 25.58 -12.29 -13.64
CA ARG A 119 24.44 -11.43 -13.96
C ARG A 119 23.25 -12.24 -14.47
N ASP A 120 23.47 -13.25 -15.28
CA ASP A 120 22.41 -14.13 -15.80
C ASP A 120 21.77 -14.94 -14.66
N GLU A 121 22.56 -15.45 -13.72
CA GLU A 121 22.06 -16.11 -12.51
C GLU A 121 21.15 -15.17 -11.70
N LEU A 122 21.58 -13.92 -11.50
CA LEU A 122 20.77 -12.92 -10.80
C LEU A 122 19.46 -12.58 -11.54
N ILE A 123 19.47 -12.56 -12.88
CA ILE A 123 18.25 -12.36 -13.67
C ILE A 123 17.29 -13.54 -13.45
N GLN A 124 17.78 -14.78 -13.48
CA GLN A 124 16.95 -15.97 -13.23
C GLN A 124 16.33 -15.95 -11.83
N ASP A 125 17.12 -15.57 -10.82
CA ASP A 125 16.63 -15.44 -9.45
C ASP A 125 15.52 -14.39 -9.36
N LEU A 126 15.69 -13.22 -9.98
CA LEU A 126 14.68 -12.17 -10.02
C LEU A 126 13.40 -12.60 -10.76
N GLU A 127 13.52 -13.34 -11.86
CA GLU A 127 12.37 -13.89 -12.57
C GLU A 127 11.59 -14.90 -11.73
N SER A 128 12.30 -15.77 -11.00
CA SER A 128 11.69 -16.73 -10.08
C SER A 128 10.94 -16.03 -8.94
N ALA A 129 11.55 -14.99 -8.35
CA ALA A 129 10.94 -14.18 -7.29
C ALA A 129 9.71 -13.42 -7.80
N LYS A 130 9.78 -12.85 -9.00
CA LYS A 130 8.65 -12.18 -9.66
C LYS A 130 7.48 -13.15 -9.86
N LYS A 131 7.74 -14.39 -10.28
CA LYS A 131 6.71 -15.41 -10.45
C LYS A 131 6.02 -15.74 -9.13
N GLN A 132 6.78 -15.96 -8.06
CA GLN A 132 6.22 -16.23 -6.73
C GLN A 132 5.37 -15.06 -6.21
N TYR A 133 5.79 -13.82 -6.47
CA TYR A 133 5.04 -12.64 -6.08
C TYR A 133 3.69 -12.54 -6.81
N ILE A 134 3.67 -12.84 -8.11
CA ILE A 134 2.42 -12.87 -8.90
C ILE A 134 1.46 -13.93 -8.35
N GLU A 135 1.93 -15.14 -8.06
CA GLU A 135 1.11 -16.21 -7.46
C GLU A 135 0.54 -15.81 -6.08
N SER A 136 1.31 -15.05 -5.29
CA SER A 136 0.84 -14.52 -4.01
C SER A 136 -0.26 -13.47 -4.19
N LEU A 137 -0.13 -12.58 -5.17
CA LEU A 137 -1.16 -11.58 -5.49
C LEU A 137 -2.47 -12.22 -5.93
N GLU A 138 -2.43 -13.26 -6.77
CA GLU A 138 -3.63 -14.00 -7.21
C GLU A 138 -4.34 -14.69 -6.03
N LYS A 139 -3.57 -15.29 -5.10
CA LYS A 139 -4.13 -15.86 -3.86
C LYS A 139 -4.82 -14.80 -3.01
N ASN A 140 -4.23 -13.61 -2.90
CA ASN A 140 -4.79 -12.52 -2.13
C ASN A 140 -6.10 -11.97 -2.75
N ASP A 141 -6.16 -11.84 -4.08
CA ASP A 141 -7.39 -11.45 -4.79
C ASP A 141 -8.53 -12.45 -4.57
N ASN A 142 -8.21 -13.75 -4.61
CA ASN A 142 -9.19 -14.81 -4.32
C ASN A 142 -9.70 -14.76 -2.86
N LEU A 143 -8.81 -14.52 -1.90
CA LEU A 143 -9.19 -14.34 -0.49
C LEU A 143 -10.09 -13.12 -0.29
N SER A 144 -9.77 -12.00 -0.96
CA SER A 144 -10.57 -10.77 -0.91
C SER A 144 -12.00 -10.98 -1.44
N LYS A 145 -12.13 -11.69 -2.57
CA LYS A 145 -13.43 -12.07 -3.15
C LYS A 145 -14.25 -12.96 -2.19
N MET A 146 -13.60 -13.95 -1.58
CA MET A 146 -14.24 -14.84 -0.60
C MET A 146 -14.72 -14.07 0.65
N LEU A 147 -13.89 -13.18 1.18
CA LEU A 147 -14.24 -12.36 2.34
C LEU A 147 -15.43 -11.44 2.05
N THR A 148 -15.45 -10.81 0.88
CA THR A 148 -16.55 -9.96 0.44
C THR A 148 -17.86 -10.74 0.34
N CYS A 149 -17.82 -11.98 -0.16
CA CYS A 149 -18.98 -12.87 -0.22
C CYS A 149 -19.52 -13.21 1.18
N GLU A 150 -18.65 -13.57 2.12
CA GLU A 150 -19.05 -13.87 3.51
C GLU A 150 -19.61 -12.65 4.24
N LEU A 151 -19.00 -11.47 4.06
CA LEU A 151 -19.52 -10.21 4.61
C LEU A 151 -20.94 -9.92 4.12
N ASN A 152 -21.21 -10.10 2.82
CA ASN A 152 -22.54 -9.92 2.25
C ASN A 152 -23.54 -10.93 2.83
N LYS A 153 -23.16 -12.20 3.00
CA LYS A 153 -24.01 -13.21 3.68
C LYS A 153 -24.34 -12.81 5.12
N HIS A 154 -23.37 -12.27 5.86
CA HIS A 154 -23.59 -11.79 7.22
C HIS A 154 -24.48 -10.56 7.27
N ALA A 155 -24.31 -9.60 6.35
CA ALA A 155 -25.16 -8.42 6.25
C ALA A 155 -26.63 -8.80 6.02
N GLU A 156 -26.90 -9.74 5.11
CA GLU A 156 -28.25 -10.24 4.86
C GLU A 156 -28.85 -10.96 6.09
N LYS A 157 -28.06 -11.78 6.80
CA LYS A 157 -28.50 -12.40 8.06
C LYS A 157 -28.86 -11.37 9.11
N VAL A 158 -28.04 -10.33 9.28
CA VAL A 158 -28.32 -9.23 10.24
C VAL A 158 -29.59 -8.50 9.86
N LYS A 159 -29.79 -8.19 8.58
CA LYS A 159 -31.01 -7.56 8.07
C LYS A 159 -32.25 -8.41 8.36
N HIS A 160 -32.18 -9.71 8.06
CA HIS A 160 -33.27 -10.65 8.36
C HIS A 160 -33.59 -10.71 9.87
N ILE A 161 -32.56 -10.74 10.73
CA ILE A 161 -32.74 -10.71 12.20
C ILE A 161 -33.42 -9.40 12.64
N GLN A 162 -33.00 -8.25 12.08
CA GLN A 162 -33.59 -6.95 12.39
C GLN A 162 -35.06 -6.88 11.97
N GLU A 163 -35.39 -7.35 10.77
CA GLU A 163 -36.76 -7.43 10.25
C GLU A 163 -37.61 -8.35 11.11
N THR A 164 -37.10 -9.55 11.40
CA THR A 164 -37.77 -10.53 12.28
C THR A 164 -38.01 -9.96 13.67
N ALA A 165 -37.02 -9.32 14.27
CA ALA A 165 -37.16 -8.64 15.56
C ALA A 165 -38.20 -7.52 15.52
N ARG A 166 -38.31 -6.78 14.41
CA ARG A 166 -39.34 -5.76 14.21
C ARG A 166 -40.74 -6.38 14.15
N PHE A 167 -40.92 -7.47 13.41
CA PHE A 167 -42.18 -8.21 13.35
C PHE A 167 -42.60 -8.75 14.73
N PHE A 168 -41.68 -9.37 15.47
CA PHE A 168 -41.96 -9.86 16.83
C PHE A 168 -42.24 -8.74 17.83
N ARG A 169 -41.59 -7.58 17.70
CA ARG A 169 -41.86 -6.39 18.53
C ARG A 169 -43.26 -5.81 18.29
N LEU A 170 -43.71 -5.76 17.04
CA LEU A 170 -45.01 -5.19 16.68
C LEU A 170 -46.18 -6.18 16.90
N GLY A 171 -45.97 -7.49 16.71
CA GLY A 171 -47.02 -8.50 16.86
C GLY A 171 -47.50 -8.75 18.30
N ARG A 172 -46.77 -8.25 19.31
CA ARG A 172 -47.09 -8.43 20.75
C ARG A 172 -47.84 -7.26 21.38
N ILE A 173 -47.86 -6.07 20.74
CA ILE A 173 -48.56 -4.91 21.28
C ILE A 173 -50.01 -4.91 20.78
N ARG A 174 -50.85 -5.71 21.43
CA ARG A 174 -52.25 -5.93 21.00
C ARG A 174 -53.30 -5.15 21.79
N ASN A 175 -52.88 -4.56 22.90
CA ASN A 175 -53.73 -3.79 23.80
C ASN A 175 -52.87 -2.81 24.63
N VAL A 176 -53.55 -1.97 25.41
CA VAL A 176 -52.92 -0.97 26.28
C VAL A 176 -51.92 -1.60 27.25
N ARG A 177 -52.24 -2.76 27.81
CA ARG A 177 -51.36 -3.48 28.75
C ARG A 177 -50.02 -3.82 28.10
N SER A 178 -50.04 -4.51 26.96
CA SER A 178 -48.81 -4.91 26.26
C SER A 178 -48.01 -3.70 25.75
N ALA A 179 -48.68 -2.59 25.45
CA ALA A 179 -48.02 -1.33 25.10
C ALA A 179 -47.27 -0.73 26.29
N LEU A 180 -47.88 -0.73 27.48
CA LEU A 180 -47.23 -0.27 28.70
C LEU A 180 -46.08 -1.19 29.12
N GLU A 181 -46.19 -2.51 28.92
CA GLU A 181 -45.07 -3.44 29.13
C GLU A 181 -43.91 -3.17 28.16
N TYR A 182 -44.21 -2.86 26.90
CA TYR A 182 -43.20 -2.45 25.93
C TYR A 182 -42.50 -1.14 26.35
N VAL A 183 -43.28 -0.13 26.76
CA VAL A 183 -42.75 1.14 27.26
C VAL A 183 -41.86 0.92 28.47
N SER A 184 -42.32 0.14 29.45
CA SER A 184 -41.54 -0.23 30.64
C SER A 184 -40.18 -0.82 30.28
N ARG A 185 -40.15 -1.76 29.33
CA ARG A 185 -38.89 -2.37 28.87
C ARG A 185 -37.97 -1.37 28.19
N ARG A 186 -38.52 -0.43 27.41
CA ARG A 186 -37.72 0.62 26.76
C ARG A 186 -37.09 1.59 27.75
N ILE A 187 -37.77 1.90 28.85
CA ILE A 187 -37.24 2.73 29.94
C ILE A 187 -36.07 2.00 30.60
N LEU A 188 -36.27 0.75 31.02
CA LEU A 188 -35.25 -0.05 31.69
C LEU A 188 -33.99 -0.27 30.83
N LEU A 189 -34.17 -0.48 29.52
CA LEU A 189 -33.04 -0.62 28.57
C LEU A 189 -32.23 0.67 28.43
N LYS A 190 -32.87 1.85 28.43
CA LYS A 190 -32.16 3.14 28.37
C LYS A 190 -31.32 3.36 29.64
N ASP A 191 -31.78 2.87 30.78
CA ASP A 191 -31.06 2.97 32.06
C ASP A 191 -29.95 1.92 32.22
N GLY A 192 -29.66 1.12 31.18
CA GLY A 192 -28.64 0.06 31.21
C GLY A 192 -29.00 -1.13 32.11
N LYS A 193 -30.26 -1.24 32.55
CA LYS A 193 -30.69 -2.33 33.44
C LYS A 193 -30.94 -3.62 32.65
N PRO A 194 -30.59 -4.79 33.23
CA PRO A 194 -30.84 -6.07 32.58
C PRO A 194 -32.33 -6.30 32.37
N PHE A 195 -32.65 -7.02 31.29
CA PHE A 195 -34.03 -7.30 30.85
C PHE A 195 -34.89 -8.02 31.91
N GLU A 196 -34.24 -8.69 32.86
CA GLU A 196 -34.84 -9.51 33.91
C GLU A 196 -35.15 -8.74 35.20
N SER A 197 -35.01 -7.40 35.21
CA SER A 197 -35.33 -6.65 36.42
C SER A 197 -36.79 -6.89 36.82
N ALA A 198 -37.01 -7.36 38.06
CA ALA A 198 -38.33 -7.64 38.63
C ALA A 198 -39.15 -6.36 38.93
N GLU A 199 -38.78 -5.22 38.34
CA GLU A 199 -39.40 -3.94 38.61
C GLU A 199 -40.86 -3.92 38.08
N PRO A 200 -41.84 -3.57 38.93
CA PRO A 200 -43.23 -3.42 38.50
C PRO A 200 -43.36 -2.34 37.42
N VAL A 201 -44.13 -2.62 36.36
CA VAL A 201 -44.38 -1.70 35.23
C VAL A 201 -44.81 -0.30 35.70
N GLY A 202 -45.63 -0.21 36.75
CA GLY A 202 -46.06 1.07 37.30
C GLY A 202 -44.92 1.95 37.82
N ILE A 203 -43.89 1.34 38.43
CA ILE A 203 -42.71 2.06 38.93
C ILE A 203 -41.84 2.50 37.75
N ALA A 204 -41.62 1.61 36.79
CA ALA A 204 -40.89 1.96 35.56
C ALA A 204 -41.55 3.12 34.80
N LEU A 205 -42.89 3.14 34.70
CA LEU A 205 -43.64 4.25 34.08
C LEU A 205 -43.48 5.57 34.84
N GLN A 206 -43.34 5.55 36.17
CA GLN A 206 -43.09 6.76 36.94
C GLN A 206 -41.73 7.37 36.60
N ARG A 207 -40.72 6.58 36.23
CA ARG A 207 -39.43 7.10 35.76
C ARG A 207 -39.50 7.90 34.47
N LEU A 208 -40.57 7.78 33.67
CA LEU A 208 -40.78 8.71 32.55
C LEU A 208 -40.84 10.16 33.03
N LEU A 209 -41.32 10.39 34.25
CA LEU A 209 -41.33 11.71 34.87
C LEU A 209 -39.94 12.22 35.24
N GLU A 210 -38.88 11.42 35.09
CA GLU A 210 -37.49 11.85 35.26
C GLU A 210 -36.91 12.35 33.93
N GLN A 211 -37.41 11.83 32.79
CA GLN A 211 -36.97 12.20 31.44
C GLN A 211 -37.49 13.59 31.04
N GLU A 212 -36.57 14.53 30.77
CA GLU A 212 -36.90 15.94 30.57
C GLU A 212 -37.81 16.18 29.35
N GLU A 213 -37.52 15.51 28.23
CA GLU A 213 -38.34 15.58 27.01
C GLU A 213 -39.80 15.18 27.27
N PHE A 214 -40.00 14.10 28.04
CA PHE A 214 -41.32 13.63 28.39
C PHE A 214 -42.02 14.60 29.35
N LYS A 215 -41.32 15.16 30.34
CA LYS A 215 -41.88 16.18 31.26
C LYS A 215 -42.39 17.40 30.49
N ILE A 216 -41.61 17.91 29.55
CA ILE A 216 -41.96 19.07 28.72
C ILE A 216 -43.24 18.76 27.92
N LYS A 217 -43.24 17.62 27.21
CA LYS A 217 -44.40 17.19 26.41
C LYS A 217 -45.65 17.00 27.26
N LEU A 218 -45.51 16.36 28.43
CA LEU A 218 -46.63 16.11 29.34
C LEU A 218 -47.20 17.43 29.89
N ARG A 219 -46.34 18.39 30.24
CA ARG A 219 -46.76 19.71 30.73
C ARG A 219 -47.55 20.47 29.66
N TRP A 220 -47.02 20.53 28.44
CA TRP A 220 -47.69 21.18 27.31
C TRP A 220 -49.08 20.57 27.03
N LEU A 221 -49.17 19.23 27.05
CA LEU A 221 -50.46 18.54 26.92
C LEU A 221 -51.40 18.91 28.08
N CYS A 222 -50.93 18.89 29.32
CA CYS A 222 -51.73 19.23 30.50
C CYS A 222 -52.30 20.66 30.41
N GLU A 223 -51.48 21.64 30.00
CA GLU A 223 -51.88 23.04 29.80
C GLU A 223 -52.94 23.17 28.71
N THR A 224 -52.71 22.51 27.56
CA THR A 224 -53.63 22.54 26.41
C THR A 224 -55.05 22.07 26.78
N TYR A 225 -55.15 21.10 27.70
CA TYR A 225 -56.41 20.49 28.11
C TYR A 225 -56.88 20.91 29.51
N CYS A 226 -56.24 21.91 30.13
CA CYS A 226 -56.55 22.39 31.48
C CYS A 226 -56.68 21.28 32.53
N ILE A 227 -55.78 20.31 32.46
CA ILE A 227 -55.65 19.25 33.46
C ILE A 227 -54.41 19.53 34.29
N HIS A 228 -54.56 19.61 35.60
CA HIS A 228 -53.43 19.89 36.48
C HIS A 228 -52.38 18.76 36.40
N THR A 229 -51.13 19.09 36.03
CA THR A 229 -50.07 18.10 35.75
C THR A 229 -49.84 17.13 36.91
N LYS A 230 -49.98 17.60 38.16
CA LYS A 230 -49.90 16.74 39.36
C LYS A 230 -50.87 15.55 39.32
N VAL A 231 -52.10 15.75 38.81
CA VAL A 231 -53.11 14.68 38.75
C VAL A 231 -52.71 13.62 37.73
N VAL A 232 -52.18 14.04 36.59
CA VAL A 232 -51.68 13.14 35.53
C VAL A 232 -50.43 12.37 35.99
N LYS A 233 -49.51 13.04 36.70
CA LYS A 233 -48.34 12.39 37.31
C LYS A 233 -48.75 11.29 38.29
N ASN A 234 -49.75 11.57 39.13
CA ASN A 234 -50.22 10.63 40.14
C ASN A 234 -50.91 9.39 39.54
N CYS A 235 -51.47 9.48 38.32
CA CYS A 235 -52.15 8.34 37.70
C CYS A 235 -51.21 7.40 36.91
N LEU A 236 -50.02 7.85 36.49
CA LEU A 236 -49.07 7.08 35.67
C LEU A 236 -48.77 5.68 36.22
N GLY A 237 -48.45 5.58 37.52
CA GLY A 237 -48.15 4.29 38.16
C GLY A 237 -49.36 3.35 38.22
N GLY A 238 -50.58 3.89 38.16
CA GLY A 238 -51.83 3.15 38.18
C GLY A 238 -52.29 2.63 36.81
N LEU A 239 -51.76 3.17 35.71
CA LEU A 239 -52.21 2.85 34.34
C LEU A 239 -52.11 1.36 34.03
N TYR A 240 -50.98 0.74 34.40
CA TYR A 240 -50.76 -0.68 34.16
C TYR A 240 -51.80 -1.53 34.90
N ARG A 241 -52.03 -1.25 36.19
CA ARG A 241 -53.03 -1.96 36.99
C ARG A 241 -54.43 -1.82 36.41
N ILE A 242 -54.80 -0.64 35.90
CA ILE A 242 -56.10 -0.41 35.24
C ILE A 242 -56.19 -1.19 33.92
N SER A 243 -55.10 -1.24 33.16
CA SER A 243 -55.02 -2.00 31.91
C SER A 243 -55.19 -3.51 32.12
N CYS A 244 -54.88 -4.02 33.31
CA CYS A 244 -55.03 -5.44 33.66
C CYS A 244 -56.47 -5.84 34.03
N LYS A 245 -57.39 -4.90 34.29
CA LYS A 245 -58.77 -5.19 34.77
C LYS A 245 -59.75 -5.69 33.69
N GLY A 246 -59.25 -6.14 32.53
CA GLY A 246 -60.00 -7.05 31.64
C GLY A 246 -61.09 -6.45 30.73
N LYS A 247 -61.12 -5.14 30.46
CA LYS A 247 -62.11 -4.53 29.53
C LYS A 247 -61.51 -3.83 28.31
N HIS A 248 -60.21 -4.00 28.07
CA HIS A 248 -59.51 -3.36 26.97
C HIS A 248 -59.43 -4.35 25.80
N GLY A 249 -60.01 -3.98 24.66
CA GLY A 249 -60.22 -4.88 23.52
C GLY A 249 -58.96 -5.64 23.10
N HIS A 250 -59.14 -6.91 22.73
CA HIS A 250 -58.10 -7.71 22.08
C HIS A 250 -58.20 -7.46 20.57
N GLY A 251 -57.22 -6.76 20.00
CA GLY A 251 -57.22 -6.42 18.58
C GLY A 251 -55.82 -6.38 17.98
N ARG A 252 -55.75 -6.22 16.65
CA ARG A 252 -54.48 -5.95 15.95
C ARG A 252 -53.96 -4.52 16.24
N ASN A 253 -54.85 -3.63 16.68
CA ASN A 253 -54.57 -2.24 17.03
C ASN A 253 -54.85 -2.01 18.52
N ILE A 254 -54.09 -1.10 19.14
CA ILE A 254 -54.36 -0.67 20.51
C ILE A 254 -55.59 0.24 20.50
N LEU A 255 -56.67 -0.20 21.14
CA LEU A 255 -57.89 0.59 21.31
C LEU A 255 -57.92 1.21 22.70
N VAL A 256 -58.06 2.53 22.76
CA VAL A 256 -58.21 3.29 24.01
C VAL A 256 -59.63 3.83 24.08
N TYR A 257 -60.45 3.24 24.95
CA TYR A 257 -61.88 3.55 25.05
C TYR A 257 -62.17 4.47 26.23
N ALA A 258 -62.67 5.68 25.99
CA ALA A 258 -62.90 6.68 27.03
C ALA A 258 -63.87 6.24 28.14
N LYS A 259 -64.72 5.24 27.87
CA LYS A 259 -65.62 4.62 28.86
C LYS A 259 -64.88 3.97 30.04
N TYR A 260 -63.63 3.53 29.85
CA TYR A 260 -62.90 2.73 30.84
C TYR A 260 -61.79 3.50 31.58
N TRP A 261 -61.58 4.77 31.25
CA TRP A 261 -60.46 5.55 31.74
C TRP A 261 -60.93 6.95 32.15
N ARG A 262 -60.30 7.51 33.18
CA ARG A 262 -60.50 8.92 33.57
C ARG A 262 -59.81 9.85 32.58
N LYS A 263 -60.22 11.13 32.52
CA LYS A 263 -59.68 12.10 31.55
C LYS A 263 -58.16 12.24 31.66
N GLU A 264 -57.63 12.22 32.88
CA GLU A 264 -56.21 12.35 33.17
C GLU A 264 -55.42 11.09 32.79
N GLU A 265 -56.04 9.92 32.95
CA GLU A 265 -55.45 8.64 32.54
C GLU A 265 -55.39 8.52 31.02
N LEU A 266 -56.44 8.99 30.32
CA LEU A 266 -56.47 9.05 28.85
C LEU A 266 -55.38 9.97 28.33
N LEU A 267 -55.22 11.16 28.93
CA LEU A 267 -54.16 12.09 28.56
C LEU A 267 -52.77 11.47 28.79
N ALA A 268 -52.57 10.81 29.93
CA ALA A 268 -51.30 10.12 30.22
C ALA A 268 -50.99 9.01 29.20
N LEU A 269 -51.98 8.18 28.86
CA LEU A 269 -51.80 7.10 27.88
C LEU A 269 -51.41 7.63 26.50
N GLY A 270 -52.11 8.63 26.00
CA GLY A 270 -51.76 9.19 24.69
C GLY A 270 -50.42 9.91 24.71
N ALA A 271 -50.08 10.63 25.79
CA ALA A 271 -48.75 11.23 25.96
C ALA A 271 -47.63 10.17 25.89
N ILE A 272 -47.80 9.05 26.60
CA ILE A 272 -46.86 7.93 26.58
C ILE A 272 -46.78 7.32 25.17
N PHE A 273 -47.91 7.00 24.56
CA PHE A 273 -47.95 6.31 23.27
C PHE A 273 -47.35 7.17 22.15
N GLU A 274 -47.66 8.47 22.11
CA GLU A 274 -47.03 9.35 21.14
C GLU A 274 -45.52 9.51 21.41
N TYR A 275 -45.08 9.60 22.68
CA TYR A 275 -43.64 9.72 23.00
C TYR A 275 -42.84 8.50 22.52
N PHE A 276 -43.43 7.30 22.58
CA PHE A 276 -42.80 6.06 22.10
C PHE A 276 -43.18 5.67 20.66
N ASN A 277 -43.88 6.55 19.93
CA ASN A 277 -44.38 6.31 18.57
C ASN A 277 -45.19 4.99 18.45
N ILE A 278 -46.05 4.74 19.43
CA ILE A 278 -46.95 3.60 19.49
C ILE A 278 -48.27 3.99 18.84
N ARG A 279 -48.67 3.28 17.78
CA ARG A 279 -49.95 3.53 17.08
C ARG A 279 -51.13 3.04 17.93
N PHE A 280 -52.11 3.91 18.14
CA PHE A 280 -53.35 3.59 18.85
C PHE A 280 -54.54 4.30 18.22
N THR A 281 -55.73 3.72 18.41
CA THR A 281 -57.01 4.31 18.01
C THR A 281 -57.79 4.68 19.26
N TYR A 282 -58.34 5.89 19.28
CA TYR A 282 -59.07 6.41 20.43
C TYR A 282 -60.57 6.43 20.15
N TRP A 283 -61.37 5.90 21.09
CA TRP A 283 -62.84 5.85 21.00
C TRP A 283 -63.45 6.65 22.15
N ASN A 284 -64.42 7.51 21.84
CA ASN A 284 -65.12 8.32 22.83
C ASN A 284 -66.10 7.49 23.68
N LYS A 285 -66.87 8.13 24.58
CA LYS A 285 -67.80 7.41 25.48
C LYS A 285 -68.97 6.79 24.70
N GLU A 286 -69.31 7.37 23.56
CA GLU A 286 -70.34 6.93 22.63
C GLU A 286 -69.86 5.80 21.72
N GLY A 287 -68.58 5.42 21.79
CA GLY A 287 -68.01 4.36 20.95
C GLY A 287 -67.71 4.75 19.51
N LYS A 288 -67.51 6.04 19.25
CA LYS A 288 -67.05 6.55 17.95
C LYS A 288 -65.55 6.82 18.00
N GLU A 289 -64.87 6.46 16.91
CA GLU A 289 -63.47 6.82 16.70
C GLU A 289 -63.34 8.35 16.62
N THR A 290 -62.32 8.89 17.30
CA THR A 290 -62.06 10.34 17.30
C THR A 290 -60.57 10.60 17.43
N SER A 291 -60.13 11.81 17.07
CA SER A 291 -58.74 12.21 17.21
C SER A 291 -58.36 12.35 18.68
N PHE A 292 -57.19 11.84 19.04
CA PHE A 292 -56.64 12.08 20.36
C PHE A 292 -56.15 13.53 20.46
N PRO A 293 -56.36 14.20 21.60
CA PRO A 293 -57.24 13.83 22.72
C PRO A 293 -58.64 14.42 22.61
N TYR A 294 -59.60 13.74 23.21
CA TYR A 294 -61.02 14.13 23.27
C TYR A 294 -61.35 15.14 24.39
N VAL A 295 -60.36 15.57 25.19
CA VAL A 295 -60.64 16.57 26.22
C VAL A 295 -60.91 17.89 25.52
N GLU A 296 -62.07 18.52 25.78
CA GLU A 296 -62.38 19.83 25.23
C GLU A 296 -61.21 20.77 25.48
N LYS A 297 -60.66 21.35 24.41
CA LYS A 297 -59.59 22.34 24.53
C LYS A 297 -60.06 23.44 25.45
N CYS A 298 -59.16 23.86 26.34
CA CYS A 298 -59.50 24.90 27.27
C CYS A 298 -59.85 26.19 26.52
N ARG A 299 -61.09 26.70 26.71
CA ARG A 299 -61.59 27.88 25.99
C ARG A 299 -61.04 29.21 26.53
N TYR A 300 -60.04 29.18 27.42
CA TYR A 300 -59.63 30.35 28.22
C TYR A 300 -58.43 31.14 27.68
N HIS A 301 -57.96 30.88 26.46
CA HIS A 301 -57.00 31.75 25.78
C HIS A 301 -57.49 32.10 24.36
N ARG A 302 -58.29 33.18 24.29
CA ARG A 302 -58.17 34.17 23.21
C ARG A 302 -57.65 35.45 23.84
#